data_AF-A0A967FE17-F1
#
_entry.id   AF-A0A967FE17-F1
#
_cell.length_a   1.000
_cell.length_b   1.000
_cell.length_c   1.000
_cell.angle_alpha   90.00
_cell.angle_beta   90.00
_cell.angle_gamma   90.00
#
_symmetry.space_group_name_H-M   'P 1'
#
loop_
_entity.id
_entity.type
_entity.pdbx_description
1 polymer ?
#
loop_
_entity_poly.entity_id
_entity_poly.type
_entity_poly.pdbx_seq_one_letter_code
_entity_poly.pdbx_strand_id
1 'polypeptide(L)'
;EFNYGGQAVIEGVMMRGSKALAVAVRDPKGEIVLHTEPLNPRIYGGGLTKIPFLRGLTLLWDALGLGVKSLMFSAEVALEEEEEENEGDEHPGNVFEGPMQWGTVAFSLSMSIGLFFVLPAFL
;
A
#
# COMPACT_ATOMS: atom_id res chain seq x y z
N GLU A 1 -14.20 -13.20 19.82
CA GLU A 1 -12.88 -13.59 19.27
C GLU A 1 -12.45 -12.58 18.23
N PHE A 2 -11.14 -12.39 18.05
CA PHE A 2 -10.61 -11.57 16.97
C PHE A 2 -10.08 -12.48 15.86
N ASN A 3 -10.54 -12.28 14.63
CA ASN A 3 -10.08 -13.04 13.49
C ASN A 3 -8.85 -12.36 12.90
N TYR A 4 -7.75 -13.12 12.78
CA TYR A 4 -6.56 -12.68 12.06
C TYR A 4 -6.78 -12.87 10.56
N GLY A 5 -6.26 -11.94 9.78
CA GLY A 5 -6.32 -11.98 8.32
C GLY A 5 -5.03 -11.45 7.73
N GLY A 6 -4.83 -11.67 6.44
CA GLY A 6 -3.60 -11.28 5.78
C GLY A 6 -3.74 -11.18 4.27
N GLN A 7 -2.66 -10.71 3.65
CA GLN A 7 -2.51 -10.59 2.22
C GLN A 7 -1.14 -11.14 1.82
N ALA A 8 -1.05 -11.77 0.66
CA ALA A 8 0.24 -12.03 0.03
C ALA A 8 0.86 -10.71 -0.46
N VAL A 9 2.17 -10.56 -0.28
CA VAL A 9 2.96 -9.45 -0.81
C VAL A 9 4.15 -10.01 -1.58
N ILE A 10 4.95 -9.16 -2.22
CA ILE A 10 6.08 -9.61 -3.04
C ILE A 10 7.10 -10.28 -2.11
N GLU A 11 7.52 -11.51 -2.42
CA GLU A 11 8.46 -12.31 -1.62
C GLU A 11 8.13 -12.41 -0.12
N GLY A 12 6.84 -12.29 0.24
CA GLY A 12 6.47 -12.13 1.64
C GLY A 12 4.99 -12.28 1.96
N VAL A 13 4.67 -12.07 3.23
CA VAL A 13 3.30 -12.10 3.76
C VAL A 13 3.02 -10.91 4.67
N MET A 14 1.80 -10.38 4.56
CA MET A 14 1.26 -9.39 5.48
C MET A 14 0.19 -10.05 6.37
N MET A 15 0.30 -9.87 7.68
CA MET A 15 -0.67 -10.32 8.67
C MET A 15 -1.18 -9.14 9.50
N ARG A 16 -2.49 -9.07 9.68
CA ARG A 16 -3.19 -8.06 10.45
C ARG A 16 -3.82 -8.66 11.70
N GLY A 17 -3.41 -8.15 12.86
CA GLY A 17 -4.01 -8.42 14.16
C GLY A 17 -5.00 -7.35 14.60
N SER A 18 -5.41 -7.40 15.87
CA SER A 18 -6.37 -6.46 16.45
C SER A 18 -5.81 -5.08 16.74
N LYS A 19 -4.49 -4.99 16.90
CA LYS A 19 -3.78 -3.79 17.35
C LYS A 19 -2.62 -3.40 16.43
N ALA A 20 -2.14 -4.31 15.61
CA ALA A 20 -0.97 -4.09 14.77
C ALA A 20 -1.07 -4.92 13.49
N LEU A 21 -0.34 -4.46 12.47
CA LEU A 21 -0.06 -5.15 11.24
C LEU A 21 1.44 -5.45 11.18
N ALA A 22 1.79 -6.60 10.63
CA ALA A 22 3.16 -7.02 10.38
C ALA A 22 3.31 -7.49 8.93
N VAL A 23 4.41 -7.10 8.29
CA VAL A 23 4.81 -7.53 6.95
C VAL A 23 6.18 -8.16 7.06
N ALA A 24 6.33 -9.40 6.62
CA ALA A 24 7.60 -10.09 6.55
C ALA A 24 7.91 -10.40 5.10
N VAL A 25 9.06 -9.92 4.62
CA VAL A 25 9.51 -10.03 3.22
C VAL A 25 10.91 -10.61 3.21
N ARG A 26 11.18 -11.51 2.27
CA ARG A 26 12.53 -11.99 2.01
C ARG A 26 13.24 -11.00 1.10
N ASP A 27 14.40 -10.49 1.53
CA ASP A 27 15.25 -9.68 0.68
C ASP A 27 16.00 -10.55 -0.36
N PRO A 28 16.60 -9.95 -1.40
CA PRO A 28 17.39 -10.69 -2.39
C PRO A 28 18.58 -11.47 -1.81
N LYS A 29 19.16 -10.98 -0.69
CA LYS A 29 20.23 -11.64 0.09
C LYS A 29 19.74 -12.88 0.85
N GLY A 30 18.42 -13.10 0.90
CA GLY A 30 17.76 -14.24 1.52
C GLY A 30 17.38 -14.05 2.99
N GLU A 31 17.62 -12.89 3.57
CA GLU A 31 17.24 -12.52 4.93
C GLU A 31 15.78 -12.06 5.01
N ILE A 32 15.20 -12.09 6.21
CA ILE A 32 13.80 -11.67 6.42
C ILE A 32 13.77 -10.26 7.01
N VAL A 33 13.23 -9.32 6.24
CA VAL A 33 12.97 -7.95 6.68
C VAL A 33 11.55 -7.87 7.23
N LEU A 34 11.41 -7.34 8.45
CA LEU A 34 10.14 -7.24 9.17
C LEU A 34 9.74 -5.77 9.33
N HIS A 35 8.54 -5.42 8.86
CA HIS A 35 7.91 -4.13 9.13
C HIS A 35 6.67 -4.31 10.00
N THR A 36 6.55 -3.53 11.08
CA THR A 36 5.38 -3.57 11.96
C THR A 36 4.81 -2.19 12.20
N GLU A 37 3.49 -2.04 12.08
CA GLU A 37 2.80 -0.77 12.29
C GLU A 37 1.59 -0.95 13.22
N PRO A 38 1.39 -0.06 14.22
CA PRO A 38 0.20 -0.08 15.06
C PRO A 38 -1.04 0.37 14.27
N LEU A 39 -2.16 -0.34 14.44
CA LEU A 39 -3.43 0.04 13.85
C LEU A 39 -4.06 1.19 14.64
N ASN A 40 -4.57 2.20 13.94
CA ASN A 40 -5.16 3.37 14.58
C ASN A 40 -6.54 3.04 15.21
N PRO A 41 -6.68 3.04 16.55
CA PRO A 41 -7.92 2.64 17.22
C PRO A 41 -9.08 3.60 16.94
N ARG A 42 -8.81 4.84 16.49
CA ARG A 42 -9.87 5.83 16.19
C ARG A 42 -10.72 5.44 14.98
N ILE A 43 -10.13 4.76 13.99
CA ILE A 43 -10.83 4.29 12.79
C ILE A 43 -11.87 3.22 13.16
N TYR A 44 -11.59 2.44 14.20
CA TYR A 44 -12.42 1.32 14.63
C TYR A 44 -13.41 1.66 15.75
N GLY A 45 -13.19 2.74 16.51
CA GLY A 45 -14.04 3.16 17.63
C GLY A 45 -14.85 4.45 17.42
N GLY A 46 -14.67 5.16 16.29
CA GLY A 46 -15.32 6.45 16.03
C GLY A 46 -16.82 6.35 15.73
N GLY A 47 -17.57 7.46 15.83
CA GLY A 47 -19.02 7.49 15.59
C GLY A 47 -19.47 7.02 14.20
N LEU A 48 -18.58 7.11 13.21
CA LEU A 48 -18.82 6.64 11.83
C LEU A 48 -18.98 5.12 11.72
N THR A 49 -18.42 4.35 12.66
CA THR A 49 -18.54 2.88 12.65
C THR A 49 -19.92 2.38 13.09
N LYS A 50 -20.80 3.27 13.58
CA LYS A 50 -22.18 2.95 13.97
C LYS A 50 -23.14 2.85 12.79
N ILE A 51 -22.78 3.42 11.64
CA ILE A 51 -23.63 3.42 10.43
C ILE A 51 -23.13 2.31 9.50
N PRO A 52 -23.94 1.28 9.17
CA PRO A 52 -23.48 0.07 8.47
C PRO A 52 -22.71 0.32 7.17
N PHE A 53 -23.20 1.25 6.33
CA PHE A 53 -22.57 1.59 5.05
C PHE A 53 -21.23 2.33 5.23
N LEU A 54 -21.23 3.41 6.04
CA LEU A 54 -20.03 4.19 6.32
C LEU A 54 -18.97 3.35 7.03
N ARG A 55 -19.38 2.47 7.95
CA ARG A 55 -18.50 1.50 8.61
C ARG A 55 -17.77 0.63 7.58
N GLY A 56 -18.50 0.11 6.60
CA GLY A 56 -17.92 -0.70 5.53
C GLY A 56 -16.90 0.08 4.71
N LEU A 57 -17.26 1.30 4.31
CA LEU A 57 -16.38 2.17 3.52
C LEU A 57 -15.10 2.55 4.27
N THR A 58 -15.19 2.93 5.55
CA THR A 58 -14.01 3.29 6.34
C THR A 58 -13.08 2.10 6.56
N LEU A 59 -13.64 0.90 6.77
CA LEU A 59 -12.84 -0.32 6.93
C LEU A 59 -12.18 -0.75 5.61
N LEU A 60 -12.89 -0.60 4.49
CA LEU A 60 -12.36 -0.90 3.17
C LEU A 60 -11.22 0.05 2.81
N TRP A 61 -11.39 1.35 3.05
CA TRP A 61 -10.37 2.36 2.77
C TRP A 61 -9.09 2.09 3.58
N ASP A 62 -9.24 1.80 4.87
CA ASP A 62 -8.11 1.49 5.76
C ASP A 62 -7.40 0.20 5.31
N ALA A 63 -8.15 -0.85 4.99
CA ALA A 63 -7.58 -2.10 4.49
C ALA A 63 -6.85 -1.93 3.15
N LEU A 64 -7.41 -1.14 2.22
CA LEU A 64 -6.78 -0.83 0.95
C LEU A 64 -5.48 -0.05 1.15
N GLY A 65 -5.51 0.99 1.99
CA GLY A 65 -4.33 1.80 2.28
C GLY A 65 -3.19 0.98 2.88
N LEU A 66 -3.50 0.15 3.90
CA LEU A 66 -2.53 -0.76 4.51
C LEU A 66 -2.02 -1.82 3.51
N GLY A 67 -2.89 -2.35 2.66
CA GLY A 67 -2.54 -3.31 1.61
C GLY A 67 -1.57 -2.73 0.58
N VAL A 68 -1.87 -1.54 0.06
CA VAL A 68 -0.99 -0.83 -0.88
C VAL A 68 0.35 -0.51 -0.22
N LYS A 69 0.35 0.01 1.02
CA LYS A 69 1.59 0.31 1.75
C LYS A 69 2.46 -0.93 1.93
N SER A 70 1.85 -2.07 2.27
CA SER A 70 2.57 -3.34 2.44
C SER A 70 3.17 -3.85 1.13
N LEU A 71 2.45 -3.66 0.01
CA LEU A 71 2.96 -4.00 -1.32
C LEU A 71 4.14 -3.11 -1.71
N MET A 72 4.07 -1.80 -1.46
CA MET A 72 5.17 -0.87 -1.74
C MET A 72 6.41 -1.22 -0.91
N PHE A 73 6.24 -1.46 0.40
CA PHE A 73 7.33 -1.93 1.25
C PHE A 73 7.97 -3.22 0.72
N SER A 74 7.17 -4.20 0.31
CA SER A 74 7.72 -5.45 -0.25
C SER A 74 8.44 -5.27 -1.58
N ALA A 75 8.02 -4.28 -2.38
CA ALA A 75 8.70 -3.95 -3.64
C ALA A 75 10.06 -3.29 -3.37
N GLU A 76 10.10 -2.35 -2.43
CA GLU A 76 11.33 -1.66 -2.01
C GLU A 76 12.39 -2.66 -1.51
N VAL A 77 12.00 -3.57 -0.60
CA VAL A 77 12.91 -4.64 -0.12
C VAL A 77 13.37 -5.57 -1.24
N ALA A 78 12.51 -5.87 -2.21
CA ALA A 78 12.87 -6.75 -3.33
C ALA A 78 13.83 -6.08 -4.34
N LEU A 79 13.89 -4.74 -4.38
CA LEU A 79 14.71 -3.95 -5.31
C LEU A 79 16.00 -3.42 -4.66
N GLU A 80 16.23 -3.67 -3.37
CA GLU A 80 17.36 -3.13 -2.60
C GLU A 80 18.75 -3.52 -3.20
N GLU A 81 18.86 -4.62 -3.93
CA GLU A 81 20.10 -4.98 -4.67
C GLU A 81 20.34 -4.12 -5.93
N GLU A 82 19.30 -3.64 -6.61
CA GLU A 82 19.44 -2.79 -7.81
C GLU A 82 19.92 -1.37 -7.44
N GLU A 83 19.70 -0.94 -6.20
CA GLU A 83 20.14 0.37 -5.68
C GLU A 83 21.61 0.37 -5.26
N GLU A 84 22.14 -0.74 -4.71
CA GLU A 84 23.56 -0.88 -4.37
C GLU A 84 24.47 -0.98 -5.62
N GLU A 85 23.94 -1.42 -6.78
CA GLU A 85 24.71 -1.53 -8.03
C GLU A 85 24.70 -0.22 -8.88
N ASN A 86 23.83 0.74 -8.53
CA ASN A 86 23.71 2.06 -9.18
C ASN A 86 24.25 3.23 -8.32
N GLU A 87 25.31 3.02 -7.53
CA GLU A 87 26.02 4.09 -6.80
C GLU A 87 26.81 5.08 -7.74
N GLY A 88 26.46 5.13 -9.02
CA GLY A 88 26.98 6.07 -10.01
C GLY A 88 25.83 6.83 -10.66
N ASP A 89 25.49 7.98 -10.06
CA ASP A 89 24.45 8.94 -10.43
C ASP A 89 22.99 8.55 -10.10
N GLU A 90 22.38 9.46 -9.32
CA GLU A 90 20.96 9.55 -8.92
C GLU A 90 20.56 8.73 -7.68
N HIS A 91 20.44 9.42 -6.55
CA HIS A 91 19.96 8.88 -5.27
C HIS A 91 18.61 8.16 -5.46
N PRO A 92 18.43 6.89 -5.04
CA PRO A 92 17.11 6.31 -4.87
C PRO A 92 16.58 6.76 -3.50
N GLY A 93 16.45 8.08 -3.32
CA GLY A 93 15.84 8.65 -2.13
C GLY A 93 14.33 8.57 -2.28
N ASN A 94 13.69 7.60 -1.61
CA ASN A 94 12.26 7.57 -1.31
C ASN A 94 11.37 7.83 -2.53
N VAL A 95 11.48 6.97 -3.55
CA VAL A 95 10.72 7.03 -4.82
C VAL A 95 9.19 6.91 -4.61
N PHE A 96 8.70 6.74 -3.37
CA PHE A 96 7.29 6.51 -3.06
C PHE A 96 6.68 7.37 -1.93
N GLU A 97 7.41 8.33 -1.35
CA GLU A 97 6.90 9.15 -0.22
C GLU A 97 6.32 10.52 -0.64
N GLY A 98 6.37 10.88 -1.93
CA GLY A 98 6.11 12.24 -2.39
C GLY A 98 4.65 12.49 -2.84
N PRO A 99 4.04 13.66 -2.50
CA PRO A 99 2.76 14.11 -3.09
C PRO A 99 2.75 14.12 -4.63
N MET A 100 3.93 14.20 -5.24
CA MET A 100 4.13 14.24 -6.68
C MET A 100 3.74 12.91 -7.36
N GLN A 101 4.01 11.76 -6.76
CA GLN A 101 3.68 10.46 -7.36
C GLN A 101 2.17 10.20 -7.42
N TRP A 102 1.45 10.58 -6.36
CA TRP A 102 -0.01 10.54 -6.36
C TRP A 102 -0.60 11.44 -7.46
N GLY A 103 0.07 12.55 -7.78
CA GLY A 103 -0.25 13.39 -8.92
C GLY A 103 -0.09 12.66 -10.26
N THR A 104 1.01 11.95 -10.46
CA THR A 104 1.28 11.19 -11.68
C THR A 104 0.27 10.05 -11.89
N VAL A 105 -0.06 9.32 -10.82
CA VAL A 105 -1.08 8.26 -10.84
C VAL A 105 -2.47 8.82 -11.12
N ALA A 106 -2.85 9.91 -10.46
CA ALA A 106 -4.13 10.57 -10.70
C ALA A 106 -4.25 11.09 -12.14
N PHE A 107 -3.17 11.67 -12.68
CA PHE A 107 -3.12 12.15 -14.05
C PHE A 107 -3.26 11.00 -15.07
N SER A 108 -2.48 9.93 -14.91
CA SER A 108 -2.51 8.78 -15.84
C SER A 108 -3.87 8.07 -15.82
N LEU A 109 -4.47 7.90 -14.64
CA LEU A 109 -5.80 7.32 -14.50
C LEU A 109 -6.87 8.21 -15.13
N SER A 110 -6.81 9.53 -14.89
CA SER A 110 -7.74 10.50 -15.48
C SER A 110 -7.64 10.53 -17.01
N MET A 111 -6.42 10.50 -17.55
CA MET A 111 -6.19 10.44 -19.00
C MET A 111 -6.76 9.15 -19.60
N SER A 112 -6.54 8.00 -18.94
CA SER A 112 -7.07 6.70 -19.37
C SER A 112 -8.61 6.70 -19.40
N ILE A 113 -9.25 7.16 -18.33
CA ILE A 113 -10.72 7.28 -18.27
C ILE A 113 -11.23 8.24 -19.37
N GLY A 114 -10.55 9.38 -19.53
CA GLY A 114 -10.87 10.37 -20.56
C GLY A 114 -10.83 9.80 -21.97
N LEU A 115 -9.75 9.09 -22.33
CA LEU A 115 -9.52 8.61 -23.68
C LEU A 115 -10.33 7.35 -24.02
N PHE A 116 -10.49 6.42 -23.07
CA PHE A 116 -11.11 5.12 -23.34
C PHE A 116 -12.59 5.02 -22.98
N PHE A 117 -13.10 5.88 -22.08
CA PHE A 117 -14.50 5.83 -21.67
C PHE A 117 -15.26 7.09 -22.06
N VAL A 118 -14.70 8.27 -21.77
CA VAL A 118 -15.39 9.55 -22.03
C VAL A 118 -15.39 9.86 -23.52
N LEU A 119 -14.23 9.85 -24.17
CA LEU A 119 -14.10 10.17 -25.60
C LEU A 119 -14.98 9.27 -26.49
N PRO A 120 -15.03 7.93 -26.31
CA PRO A 120 -15.88 7.07 -27.14
C PRO A 120 -17.37 7.14 -26.77
N ALA A 121 -17.72 7.69 -25.61
CA ALA A 121 -19.13 7.89 -25.25
C ALA A 121 -19.76 9.11 -25.97
N PHE A 122 -18.94 10.02 -26.49
CA PHE A 122 -19.40 11.23 -27.19
C PHE A 122 -19.09 11.27 -28.69
N LEU A 123 -18.31 10.30 -29.20
CA LEU A 123 -18.11 10.02 -30.63
C LEU A 123 -19.06 8.92 -31.09
#